data_AF-A0A968MWT5-F1
#
_entry.id   AF-A0A968MWT5-F1
#
_cell.length_a   1.000
_cell.length_b   1.000
_cell.length_c   1.000
_cell.angle_alpha   90.00
_cell.angle_beta   90.00
_cell.angle_gamma   90.00
#
_symmetry.space_group_name_H-M   'P 1'
#
loop_
_entity.id
_entity.type
_entity.pdbx_description
1 polymer ?
#
loop_
_entity_poly.entity_id
_entity_poly.type
_entity_poly.pdbx_seq_one_letter_code
_entity_poly.pdbx_strand_id
1 'polypeptide(L)'
;MIRELKVAKASQNITFETISSKMYGDTDIELSAEATSGLVVTLQSNYPDIAGILNGKLHIVSAGVVTITATQPGNNNFLPAEKSQEVVISKAPLTVTAMISRAKKANQIQYLPYPIRVL
;
A
#
# COMPACT_ATOMS: atom_id res chain seq x y z
N MET A 1 -33.98 38.67 28.87
CA MET A 1 -33.36 37.33 28.71
C MET A 1 -32.80 37.22 27.31
N ILE A 2 -31.52 36.91 27.15
CA ILE A 2 -30.96 36.49 25.87
C ILE A 2 -31.16 34.97 25.76
N ARG A 3 -31.66 34.49 24.62
CA ARG A 3 -31.70 33.05 24.31
C ARG A 3 -30.42 32.71 23.56
N GLU A 4 -29.59 31.87 24.14
CA GLU A 4 -28.39 31.35 23.47
C GLU A 4 -28.81 30.31 22.42
N LEU A 5 -28.31 30.47 21.18
CA LEU A 5 -28.48 29.49 20.11
C LEU A 5 -27.19 28.69 19.97
N LYS A 6 -27.20 27.45 20.46
CA LYS A 6 -26.11 26.49 20.25
C LYS A 6 -26.28 25.83 18.90
N VAL A 7 -25.53 26.28 17.88
CA VAL A 7 -25.48 25.61 16.59
C VAL A 7 -24.56 24.39 16.71
N ALA A 8 -25.10 23.19 16.54
CA ALA A 8 -24.31 21.97 16.50
C ALA A 8 -23.52 21.88 15.18
N LYS A 9 -22.30 21.31 15.25
CA LYS A 9 -21.49 21.05 14.05
C LYS A 9 -22.10 19.92 13.22
N ALA A 10 -22.02 20.04 11.91
CA ALA A 10 -22.38 18.99 10.97
C ALA A 10 -21.33 17.87 10.97
N SER A 11 -21.78 16.62 10.82
CA SER A 11 -20.87 15.51 10.50
C SER A 11 -20.37 15.63 9.06
N GLN A 12 -19.21 15.05 8.80
CA GLN A 12 -18.66 14.94 7.45
C GLN A 12 -18.03 13.57 7.27
N ASN A 13 -17.91 13.16 6.01
CA ASN A 13 -17.24 11.92 5.63
C ASN A 13 -16.10 12.21 4.67
N ILE A 14 -15.09 11.34 4.67
CA ILE A 14 -14.01 11.34 3.68
C ILE A 14 -14.25 10.17 2.73
N THR A 15 -14.37 10.48 1.45
CA THR A 15 -14.31 9.52 0.36
C THR A 15 -12.85 9.37 -0.03
N PHE A 16 -12.28 8.19 0.19
CA PHE A 16 -10.92 7.86 -0.18
C PHE A 16 -10.95 6.71 -1.18
N GLU A 17 -10.40 6.95 -2.38
CA GLU A 17 -10.40 5.95 -3.45
C GLU A 17 -9.60 4.70 -3.04
N THR A 18 -10.07 3.53 -3.47
CA THR A 18 -9.40 2.28 -3.13
C THR A 18 -8.08 2.14 -3.88
N ILE A 19 -7.01 2.03 -3.12
CA ILE A 19 -5.67 1.75 -3.62
C ILE A 19 -5.53 0.24 -3.80
N SER A 20 -5.38 -0.21 -5.05
CA SER A 20 -5.05 -1.60 -5.36
C SER A 20 -3.65 -1.97 -4.90
N SER A 21 -3.38 -3.28 -4.72
CA SER A 21 -2.03 -3.75 -4.45
C SER A 21 -1.07 -3.33 -5.56
N LYS A 22 0.15 -2.97 -5.17
CA LYS A 22 1.19 -2.46 -6.06
C LYS A 22 2.40 -3.35 -6.03
N MET A 23 3.31 -3.12 -6.96
CA MET A 23 4.60 -3.79 -7.00
C MET A 23 5.73 -2.79 -6.84
N TYR A 24 6.80 -3.23 -6.20
CA TYR A 24 8.03 -2.43 -6.12
C TYR A 24 8.56 -2.15 -7.53
N GLY A 25 8.79 -0.87 -7.84
CA GLY A 25 9.16 -0.39 -9.17
C GLY A 25 8.01 0.18 -10.00
N ASP A 26 6.77 0.12 -9.50
CA ASP A 26 5.64 0.84 -10.11
C ASP A 26 5.85 2.37 -10.04
N THR A 27 5.25 3.09 -11.00
CA THR A 27 5.25 4.56 -11.01
C THR A 27 4.40 5.13 -9.87
N ASP A 28 4.69 6.38 -9.50
CA ASP A 28 3.91 7.13 -8.51
C ASP A 28 2.40 7.10 -8.81
N ILE A 29 1.60 6.87 -7.78
CA ILE A 29 0.14 6.75 -7.90
C ILE A 29 -0.52 8.00 -7.35
N GLU A 30 -1.42 8.61 -8.11
CA GLU A 30 -2.21 9.72 -7.60
C GLU A 30 -3.21 9.24 -6.56
N LEU A 31 -3.24 9.91 -5.40
CA LEU A 31 -4.19 9.63 -4.34
C LEU A 31 -5.31 10.68 -4.39
N SER A 32 -6.54 10.23 -4.45
CA SER A 32 -7.72 11.10 -4.40
C SER A 32 -8.49 10.86 -3.11
N ALA A 33 -8.54 11.89 -2.26
CA ALA A 33 -9.34 11.90 -1.04
C ALA A 33 -10.12 13.20 -0.94
N GLU A 34 -11.44 13.10 -0.79
CA GLU A 34 -12.36 14.23 -0.76
C GLU A 34 -13.21 14.19 0.51
N ALA A 35 -13.27 15.31 1.23
CA ALA A 35 -14.17 15.47 2.35
C ALA A 35 -15.50 16.10 1.90
N THR A 36 -16.63 15.60 2.41
CA THR A 36 -17.96 16.18 2.11
C THR A 36 -18.12 17.63 2.59
N SER A 37 -17.23 18.10 3.47
CA SER A 37 -17.16 19.50 3.89
C SER A 37 -16.52 20.44 2.86
N GLY A 38 -15.87 19.90 1.83
CA GLY A 38 -15.04 20.66 0.87
C GLY A 38 -13.72 21.16 1.45
N LEU A 39 -13.39 20.78 2.68
CA LEU A 39 -12.12 21.15 3.33
C LEU A 39 -10.98 20.25 2.83
N VAL A 40 -9.76 20.79 2.85
CA VAL A 40 -8.54 20.07 2.45
C VAL A 40 -8.34 18.85 3.35
N VAL A 41 -8.10 17.70 2.71
CA VAL A 41 -7.75 16.45 3.37
C VAL A 41 -6.23 16.30 3.39
N THR A 42 -5.69 15.90 4.54
CA THR A 42 -4.27 15.58 4.68
C THR A 42 -4.09 14.08 4.56
N LEU A 43 -3.12 13.65 3.76
CA LEU A 43 -2.77 12.25 3.61
C LEU A 43 -1.44 11.97 4.29
N GLN A 44 -1.35 10.85 5.00
CA GLN A 44 -0.13 10.41 5.69
C GLN A 44 0.07 8.91 5.52
N SER A 45 1.33 8.50 5.35
CA SER A 45 1.76 7.09 5.42
C SER A 45 2.35 6.79 6.80
N ASN A 46 2.06 5.61 7.34
CA ASN A 46 2.67 5.14 8.59
C ASN A 46 4.14 4.71 8.40
N TYR A 47 4.55 4.32 7.19
CA TYR A 47 5.91 3.89 6.87
C TYR A 47 6.41 4.57 5.58
N PRO A 48 6.90 5.82 5.67
CA PRO A 48 7.43 6.55 4.53
C PRO A 48 8.61 5.85 3.83
N ASP A 49 9.38 5.04 4.57
CA ASP A 49 10.50 4.25 4.03
C ASP A 49 10.06 3.11 3.10
N ILE A 50 8.78 2.70 3.16
CA ILE A 50 8.19 1.70 2.28
C ILE A 50 7.38 2.40 1.19
N ALA A 51 6.51 3.33 1.58
CA ALA A 51 5.83 4.22 0.64
C ALA A 51 5.53 5.57 1.28
N GLY A 52 6.04 6.63 0.67
CA GLY A 52 5.85 8.01 1.09
C GLY A 52 4.75 8.70 0.28
N ILE A 53 4.30 9.86 0.76
CA ILE A 53 3.37 10.72 0.00
C ILE A 53 4.11 11.98 -0.42
N LEU A 54 4.24 12.19 -1.72
CA LEU A 54 4.90 13.35 -2.31
C LEU A 54 3.94 14.03 -3.27
N ASN A 55 3.62 15.32 -3.02
CA ASN A 55 2.72 16.12 -3.85
C ASN A 55 1.34 15.45 -4.09
N GLY A 56 0.80 14.76 -3.08
CA GLY A 56 -0.47 14.02 -3.20
C GLY A 56 -0.37 12.69 -3.95
N LYS A 57 0.84 12.25 -4.31
CA LYS A 57 1.07 10.94 -4.93
C LYS A 57 1.74 9.98 -3.96
N LEU A 58 1.36 8.71 -4.01
CA LEU A 58 2.04 7.63 -3.31
C LEU A 58 3.31 7.28 -4.08
N HIS A 59 4.46 7.54 -3.47
CA HIS A 59 5.78 7.17 -3.97
C HIS A 59 6.24 5.88 -3.31
N ILE A 60 6.49 4.85 -4.12
CA ILE A 60 6.88 3.52 -3.64
C ILE A 60 8.39 3.43 -3.51
N VAL A 61 8.88 3.14 -2.31
CA VAL A 61 10.31 3.07 -1.98
C VAL A 61 10.78 1.63 -1.77
N SER A 62 9.93 0.76 -1.20
CA SER A 62 10.25 -0.66 -1.02
C SER A 62 9.00 -1.54 -1.01
N ALA A 63 9.20 -2.85 -1.15
CA ALA A 63 8.13 -3.81 -0.89
C ALA A 63 7.79 -3.89 0.61
N GLY A 64 6.51 -4.04 0.92
CA GLY A 64 6.00 -4.06 2.30
C GLY A 64 4.50 -3.78 2.37
N VAL A 65 3.99 -3.63 3.58
CA VAL A 65 2.60 -3.25 3.83
C VAL A 65 2.60 -1.90 4.54
N VAL A 66 1.83 -0.95 4.02
CA VAL A 66 1.68 0.39 4.58
C VAL A 66 0.22 0.71 4.78
N THR A 67 -0.07 1.57 5.75
CA THR A 67 -1.40 2.15 5.94
C THR A 67 -1.34 3.61 5.57
N ILE A 68 -2.21 4.02 4.65
CA ILE A 68 -2.41 5.41 4.27
C ILE A 68 -3.65 5.93 4.99
N THR A 69 -3.47 7.02 5.73
CA THR A 69 -4.52 7.68 6.51
C THR A 69 -4.84 9.04 5.90
N ALA A 70 -6.12 9.24 5.59
CA ALA A 70 -6.71 10.48 5.14
C ALA A 70 -7.45 11.14 6.31
N THR A 71 -7.02 12.34 6.70
CA THR A 71 -7.55 13.05 7.87
C THR A 71 -8.06 14.44 7.49
N GLN A 72 -9.21 14.80 8.03
CA GLN A 72 -9.80 16.12 7.93
C GLN A 72 -10.17 16.59 9.35
N PRO A 73 -9.55 17.65 9.90
CA PRO A 73 -9.70 18.04 11.32
C PRO A 73 -11.02 18.73 11.69
N GLY A 74 -11.89 18.99 10.72
CA GLY A 74 -13.12 19.78 10.88
C GLY A 74 -12.85 21.28 10.88
N ASN A 75 -13.88 22.05 11.24
CA ASN A 75 -13.78 23.49 11.51
C ASN A 75 -14.90 23.92 12.49
N ASN A 76 -15.29 25.19 12.48
CA ASN A 76 -16.40 25.68 13.31
C ASN A 76 -17.76 25.09 12.94
N ASN A 77 -17.92 24.63 11.69
CA ASN A 77 -19.18 24.12 11.15
C ASN A 77 -19.18 22.59 11.02
N PHE A 78 -18.02 21.94 10.89
CA PHE A 78 -17.92 20.50 10.67
C PHE A 78 -17.08 19.77 11.74
N LEU A 79 -17.48 18.55 12.10
CA LEU A 79 -16.74 17.64 12.98
C LEU A 79 -15.55 16.97 12.26
N PRO A 80 -14.45 16.60 12.93
CA PRO A 80 -13.34 15.90 12.29
C PRO A 80 -13.78 14.56 11.68
N ALA A 81 -13.10 14.15 10.61
CA ALA A 81 -13.28 12.87 9.93
C ALA A 81 -11.92 12.24 9.59
N GLU A 82 -11.89 10.91 9.54
CA GLU A 82 -10.70 10.14 9.19
C GLU A 82 -11.09 8.89 8.39
N LYS A 83 -10.25 8.50 7.44
CA LYS A 83 -10.35 7.24 6.71
C LYS A 83 -8.96 6.65 6.48
N SER A 84 -8.78 5.38 6.80
CA SER A 84 -7.51 4.68 6.58
C SER A 84 -7.68 3.50 5.63
N GLN A 85 -6.65 3.21 4.85
CA GLN A 85 -6.58 2.07 3.96
C GLN A 85 -5.21 1.42 4.00
N GLU A 86 -5.19 0.08 4.01
CA GLU A 86 -3.98 -0.71 3.88
C GLU A 86 -3.62 -0.91 2.41
N VAL A 87 -2.33 -0.76 2.09
CA VAL A 87 -1.77 -0.92 0.75
C VAL A 87 -0.65 -1.95 0.84
N VAL A 88 -0.78 -3.00 0.03
CA VAL A 88 0.21 -4.08 -0.08
C VAL A 88 1.10 -3.83 -1.29
N ILE A 89 2.40 -3.70 -1.05
CA ILE A 89 3.43 -3.52 -2.08
C ILE A 89 4.24 -4.81 -2.17
N SER A 90 4.00 -5.56 -3.25
CA SER A 90 4.64 -6.84 -3.53
C SER A 90 6.01 -6.66 -4.18
N LYS A 91 6.89 -7.66 -4.06
CA LYS A 91 8.17 -7.66 -4.77
C LYS A 91 7.96 -7.95 -6.26
N ALA A 92 8.72 -7.28 -7.12
CA ALA A 92 8.77 -7.63 -8.54
C ALA A 92 9.42 -9.01 -8.74
N PRO A 93 8.90 -9.87 -9.64
CA PRO A 93 9.54 -11.13 -9.98
C PRO A 93 10.85 -10.86 -10.73
N LEU A 94 11.95 -11.48 -10.28
CA LEU A 94 13.22 -11.46 -11.00
C LEU A 94 13.22 -12.57 -12.06
N THR A 95 13.29 -12.22 -13.34
CA THR A 95 13.49 -13.20 -14.42
C THR A 95 14.98 -13.31 -14.73
N VAL A 96 15.61 -14.43 -14.36
CA VAL A 96 17.02 -14.71 -14.71
C VAL A 96 17.04 -15.56 -15.98
N THR A 97 17.44 -14.97 -17.11
CA THR A 97 17.73 -15.73 -18.35
C THR A 97 19.23 -16.05 -18.40
N ALA A 98 19.59 -17.31 -18.18
CA ALA A 98 20.97 -17.76 -18.38
C ALA A 98 21.27 -17.85 -19.89
N MET A 99 22.18 -17.01 -20.41
CA MET A 99 22.80 -17.27 -21.71
C MET A 99 23.86 -18.36 -21.54
N ILE A 100 23.57 -19.56 -22.03
CA ILE A 100 24.54 -20.66 -21.99
C ILE A 100 25.59 -20.40 -23.08
N SER A 101 26.78 -19.93 -22.72
CA SER A 101 27.90 -19.78 -23.68
C SER A 101 28.83 -21.00 -23.74
N ARG A 102 28.74 -21.96 -22.81
CA ARG A 102 29.41 -23.29 -22.88
C ARG A 102 28.63 -24.34 -22.10
N ALA A 103 28.08 -25.35 -22.78
CA ALA A 103 27.53 -26.54 -22.13
C ALA A 103 28.65 -27.36 -21.47
N LYS A 104 28.71 -27.43 -20.14
CA LYS A 104 29.38 -28.54 -19.45
C LYS A 104 28.31 -29.62 -19.21
N LYS A 105 28.46 -30.78 -19.85
CA LYS A 105 27.66 -31.98 -19.53
C LYS A 105 27.79 -32.28 -18.04
N ALA A 106 26.69 -32.16 -17.29
CA ALA A 106 26.61 -32.70 -15.94
C ALA A 106 26.44 -34.22 -16.04
N ASN A 107 27.33 -34.97 -15.38
CA ASN A 107 27.31 -36.43 -15.36
C ASN A 107 26.13 -36.90 -14.48
N GLN A 108 25.26 -37.74 -15.04
CA GLN A 108 24.07 -38.27 -14.39
C GLN A 108 24.50 -39.32 -13.35
N ILE A 109 24.37 -39.02 -12.06
CA ILE A 109 24.69 -40.00 -10.99
C ILE A 109 23.60 -41.08 -11.00
N GLN A 110 23.98 -42.30 -11.40
CA GLN A 110 23.09 -43.46 -11.46
C GLN A 110 22.85 -44.02 -10.06
N TYR A 111 21.63 -43.88 -9.54
CA TYR A 111 21.19 -44.60 -8.35
C TYR A 111 20.98 -46.08 -8.69
N LEU A 112 21.78 -46.98 -8.11
CA LEU A 112 21.48 -48.42 -8.11
C LEU A 112 20.56 -48.72 -6.91
N PRO A 113 19.39 -49.36 -7.08
CA PRO A 113 18.58 -49.77 -5.95
C PRO A 113 19.28 -50.90 -5.18
N TYR A 114 19.40 -50.74 -3.85
CA TYR A 114 19.88 -51.79 -2.94
C TYR A 114 18.85 -52.95 -2.90
N PRO A 115 19.25 -54.23 -3.04
CA PRO A 115 18.29 -55.33 -2.93
C PRO A 115 17.87 -55.57 -1.47
N ILE A 116 16.57 -55.59 -1.21
CA ILE A 116 15.96 -56.06 0.04
C ILE A 116 16.15 -57.58 0.13
N ARG A 117 16.86 -58.08 1.15
CA ARG A 117 16.87 -59.52 1.48
C ARG A 117 15.65 -59.84 2.33
N VAL A 118 14.72 -60.63 1.77
CA VAL A 118 13.68 -61.31 2.54
C VAL A 118 14.31 -62.57 3.16
N LEU A 119 14.14 -62.76 4.46
CA LEU A 119 14.34 -64.04 5.16
C LEU A 119 13.00 -64.77 5.26
#